data_AF-A0A957V1P6-F1
#
_entry.id   AF-A0A957V1P6-F1
#
_cell.length_a   1.000
_cell.length_b   1.000
_cell.length_c   1.000
_cell.angle_alpha   90.00
_cell.angle_beta   90.00
_cell.angle_gamma   90.00
#
_symmetry.space_group_name_H-M   'P 1'
#
loop_
_entity.id
_entity.type
_entity.pdbx_description
1 polymer ?
#
loop_
_entity_poly.entity_id
_entity_poly.type
_entity_poly.pdbx_seq_one_letter_code
_entity_poly.pdbx_strand_id
1 'polypeptide(L)'
;AELTVHVFPGADGHFTLYEDDGETVGYERGAYAETPVTQTWRGDSLVLAIGPVQGDASLAPATRTYVVHLHAVAQAAVTVTRNGKGAGAEPAYDAATQMLAITVIDVKPNERVAVAVTATNGELLATEDRRVAEVRRLLHAFRLESMTKWQIDSDLPQLLSGEATLARYALTPGQQQALHHALAGTETTV
;
A
#
# COMPACT_ATOMS: atom_id res chain seq x y z
N ALA A 1 -8.37 11.04 -15.90
CA ALA A 1 -8.24 9.61 -15.52
C ALA A 1 -7.72 9.52 -14.09
N GLU A 2 -8.08 8.50 -13.33
CA GLU A 2 -7.58 8.29 -11.96
C GLU A 2 -6.71 7.02 -11.92
N LEU A 3 -5.60 7.07 -11.19
CA LEU A 3 -4.75 5.92 -10.91
C LEU A 3 -4.42 5.88 -9.41
N THR A 4 -4.75 4.77 -8.76
CA THR A 4 -4.34 4.52 -7.38
C THR A 4 -3.01 3.78 -7.35
N VAL A 5 -2.03 4.32 -6.63
CA VAL A 5 -0.71 3.72 -6.44
C VAL A 5 -0.60 3.25 -4.99
N HIS A 6 -0.52 1.93 -4.82
CA HIS A 6 -0.30 1.32 -3.51
C HIS A 6 1.20 1.20 -3.25
N VAL A 7 1.64 1.77 -2.13
CA VAL A 7 3.04 1.90 -1.74
C VAL A 7 3.24 1.17 -0.41
N PHE A 8 4.19 0.24 -0.40
CA PHE A 8 4.55 -0.54 0.77
C PHE A 8 5.99 -0.15 1.18
N PRO A 9 6.15 0.66 2.24
CA PRO A 9 7.46 1.10 2.69
C PRO A 9 8.30 -0.05 3.28
N GLY A 10 9.62 0.13 3.34
CA GLY A 10 10.54 -0.85 3.94
C GLY A 10 11.86 -1.01 3.19
N ALA A 11 11.90 -0.65 1.91
CA ALA A 11 13.12 -0.65 1.08
C ALA A 11 13.01 0.35 -0.08
N ASP A 12 14.10 0.61 -0.78
CA ASP A 12 14.06 1.30 -2.07
C ASP A 12 13.32 0.41 -3.08
N GLY A 13 12.57 1.03 -4.01
CA GLY A 13 11.72 0.33 -4.96
C GLY A 13 11.62 1.05 -6.30
N HIS A 14 11.36 0.29 -7.36
CA HIS A 14 11.17 0.81 -8.70
C HIS A 14 10.04 0.06 -9.41
N PHE A 15 9.23 0.80 -10.15
CA PHE A 15 8.18 0.32 -11.02
C PHE A 15 8.13 1.20 -12.28
N THR A 16 7.74 0.63 -13.42
CA THR A 16 7.44 1.40 -14.64
C THR A 16 6.02 1.10 -15.07
N LEU A 17 5.18 2.12 -15.09
CA LEU A 17 3.84 2.01 -15.69
C LEU A 17 4.00 2.08 -17.20
N TYR A 18 3.71 0.97 -17.86
CA TYR A 18 3.70 0.87 -19.32
C TYR A 18 2.26 1.03 -19.84
N GLU A 19 2.09 1.83 -20.89
CA GLU A 19 0.79 2.11 -21.53
C GLU A 19 0.95 2.02 -23.06
N ASP A 20 0.05 1.29 -23.74
CA ASP A 20 -0.06 1.26 -25.20
C ASP A 20 -1.53 1.39 -25.65
N ASP A 21 -1.81 1.20 -26.93
CA ASP A 21 -3.18 1.31 -27.46
C ASP A 21 -4.08 0.12 -27.10
N GLY A 22 -3.51 -0.96 -26.55
CA GLY A 22 -4.22 -2.20 -26.19
C GLY A 22 -4.86 -2.96 -27.36
N GLU A 23 -4.68 -2.51 -28.61
CA GLU A 23 -5.41 -2.99 -29.78
C GLU A 23 -4.49 -3.50 -30.88
N THR A 24 -3.34 -2.86 -31.09
CA THR A 24 -2.45 -3.14 -32.22
C THR A 24 -1.09 -3.67 -31.76
N VAL A 25 -0.29 -4.15 -32.72
CA VAL A 25 1.13 -4.46 -32.52
C VAL A 25 2.01 -3.20 -32.67
N GLY A 26 1.48 -2.03 -32.33
CA GLY A 26 2.20 -0.75 -32.37
C GLY A 26 3.43 -0.74 -31.46
N TYR A 27 3.36 -1.43 -30.32
CA TYR A 27 4.44 -1.53 -29.36
C TYR A 27 5.73 -2.10 -29.95
N GLU A 28 5.65 -3.02 -30.92
CA GLU A 28 6.82 -3.59 -31.61
C GLU A 28 7.62 -2.53 -32.38
N ARG A 29 6.97 -1.39 -32.69
CA ARG A 29 7.57 -0.24 -33.37
C ARG A 29 7.82 0.95 -32.42
N GLY A 30 7.71 0.74 -31.11
CA GLY A 30 7.93 1.78 -30.10
C GLY A 30 6.72 2.68 -29.82
N ALA A 31 5.52 2.32 -30.27
CA ALA A 31 4.30 3.06 -29.93
C ALA A 31 3.80 2.64 -28.53
N TYR A 32 4.49 3.14 -27.50
CA TYR A 32 4.12 2.97 -26.11
C TYR A 32 4.60 4.16 -25.27
N ALA A 33 4.01 4.30 -24.09
CA ALA A 33 4.35 5.26 -23.06
C ALA A 33 4.86 4.54 -21.80
N GLU A 34 5.90 5.10 -21.17
CA GLU A 34 6.42 4.61 -19.89
C GLU A 34 6.45 5.72 -18.86
N THR A 35 5.88 5.47 -17.67
CA THR A 35 5.96 6.38 -16.53
C THR A 35 6.76 5.71 -15.41
N PRO A 36 8.02 6.14 -15.15
CA PRO A 36 8.81 5.56 -14.09
C PRO A 36 8.33 6.03 -12.72
N VAL A 37 8.20 5.09 -11.78
CA VAL A 37 7.87 5.32 -10.38
C VAL A 37 9.00 4.77 -9.52
N THR A 38 9.48 5.57 -8.58
CA THR A 38 10.55 5.17 -7.67
C THR A 38 10.19 5.48 -6.22
N GLN A 39 10.49 4.56 -5.33
CA GLN A 39 10.40 4.71 -3.89
C GLN A 39 11.82 4.75 -3.33
N THR A 40 12.08 5.76 -2.49
CA THR A 40 13.33 5.90 -1.75
C THR A 40 13.00 5.83 -0.26
N TRP A 41 13.58 4.88 0.47
CA TRP A 41 13.29 4.57 1.86
C TRP A 41 14.46 4.86 2.78
N ARG A 42 14.20 5.51 3.92
CA ARG A 42 15.25 5.86 4.90
C ARG A 42 14.92 5.45 6.33
N GLY A 43 13.82 4.73 6.56
CA GLY A 43 13.37 4.32 7.90
C GLY A 43 12.38 5.32 8.52
N ASP A 44 12.81 6.56 8.68
CA ASP A 44 11.98 7.67 9.20
C ASP A 44 11.23 8.44 8.10
N SER A 45 11.54 8.15 6.84
CA SER A 45 11.04 8.90 5.70
C SER A 45 11.01 8.07 4.42
N LEU A 46 10.09 8.45 3.54
CA LEU A 46 9.90 7.89 2.22
C LEU A 46 9.72 9.01 1.19
N VAL A 47 10.34 8.85 0.02
CA VAL A 47 10.03 9.67 -1.15
C VAL A 47 9.52 8.77 -2.27
N LEU A 48 8.27 8.97 -2.68
CA LEU A 48 7.72 8.40 -3.91
C LEU A 48 7.84 9.45 -5.01
N ALA A 49 8.57 9.13 -6.08
CA ALA A 49 8.64 9.98 -7.27
C ALA A 49 7.95 9.29 -8.45
N ILE A 50 7.02 10.02 -9.08
CA ILE A 50 6.38 9.64 -10.34
C ILE A 50 6.99 10.56 -11.40
N GLY A 51 7.75 9.98 -12.32
CA GLY A 51 8.43 10.72 -13.39
C GLY A 51 7.46 11.17 -14.49
N PRO A 52 7.95 12.01 -15.42
CA PRO A 52 7.21 12.31 -16.63
C PRO A 52 7.08 11.06 -17.51
N VAL A 53 6.03 11.03 -18.32
CA VAL A 53 5.83 10.03 -19.38
C VAL A 53 6.97 10.12 -20.39
N GLN A 54 7.52 8.96 -20.74
CA GLN A 54 8.55 8.75 -21.75
C GLN A 54 7.94 8.01 -22.95
N GLY A 55 8.49 8.19 -24.14
CA GLY A 55 7.92 7.61 -25.36
C GLY A 55 6.74 8.42 -25.92
N ASP A 56 5.72 7.72 -26.43
CA ASP A 56 4.55 8.35 -27.03
C ASP A 56 3.53 8.77 -25.97
N ALA A 57 3.70 9.99 -25.46
CA ALA A 57 2.81 10.55 -24.45
C ALA A 57 1.33 10.70 -24.89
N SER A 58 1.00 10.54 -26.18
CA SER A 58 -0.40 10.53 -26.63
C SER A 58 -1.16 9.27 -26.22
N LEU A 59 -0.44 8.20 -25.85
CA LEU A 59 -0.99 6.95 -25.32
C LEU A 59 -1.28 7.02 -23.81
N ALA A 60 -0.83 8.08 -23.14
CA ALA A 60 -1.19 8.38 -21.76
C ALA A 60 -2.33 9.41 -21.70
N PRO A 61 -3.16 9.42 -20.64
CA PRO A 61 -4.17 10.46 -20.43
C PRO A 61 -3.56 11.87 -20.40
N ALA A 62 -4.24 12.83 -21.05
CA ALA A 62 -3.81 14.23 -21.08
C ALA A 62 -3.68 14.86 -19.67
N THR A 63 -4.50 14.39 -18.72
CA THR A 63 -4.34 14.63 -17.28
C THR A 63 -4.68 13.40 -16.46
N ARG A 64 -3.93 13.22 -15.36
CA ARG A 64 -4.12 12.11 -14.41
C ARG A 64 -4.21 12.62 -12.98
N THR A 65 -5.16 12.07 -12.23
CA THR A 65 -5.19 12.15 -10.77
C THR A 65 -4.48 10.92 -10.23
N TYR A 66 -3.47 11.12 -9.39
CA TYR A 66 -2.83 10.05 -8.65
C TYR A 66 -3.36 10.04 -7.21
N VAL A 67 -3.82 8.88 -6.77
CA VAL A 67 -4.15 8.61 -5.36
C VAL A 67 -3.09 7.67 -4.81
N VAL A 68 -2.23 8.18 -3.95
CA VAL A 68 -1.14 7.41 -3.36
C VAL A 68 -1.59 6.86 -2.01
N HIS A 69 -1.61 5.55 -1.85
CA HIS A 69 -1.89 4.88 -0.58
C HIS A 69 -0.59 4.30 -0.02
N LEU A 70 -0.05 4.92 1.03
CA LEU A 70 1.03 4.34 1.83
C LEU A 70 0.43 3.47 2.92
N HIS A 71 0.82 2.19 2.93
CA HIS A 71 0.33 1.19 3.90
C HIS A 71 1.29 1.03 5.06
N ALA A 72 0.76 0.63 6.22
CA ALA A 72 1.51 0.32 7.43
C ALA A 72 2.45 1.46 7.88
N VAL A 73 1.99 2.71 7.78
CA VAL A 73 2.72 3.88 8.24
C VAL A 73 2.05 4.52 9.43
N ALA A 74 2.84 5.14 10.30
CA ALA A 74 2.32 6.05 11.31
C ALA A 74 1.81 7.34 10.65
N GLN A 75 1.03 8.13 11.39
CA GLN A 75 0.66 9.48 10.95
C GLN A 75 1.92 10.34 10.78
N ALA A 76 2.05 10.94 9.60
CA ALA A 76 3.28 11.57 9.15
C ALA A 76 3.03 12.92 8.46
N ALA A 77 4.08 13.74 8.39
CA ALA A 77 4.07 14.96 7.61
C ALA A 77 4.22 14.64 6.12
N VAL A 78 3.46 15.35 5.27
CA VAL A 78 3.47 15.16 3.82
C VAL A 78 3.87 16.45 3.13
N THR A 79 4.79 16.34 2.18
CA THR A 79 5.11 17.41 1.24
C THR A 79 4.99 16.87 -0.19
N VAL A 80 4.28 17.59 -1.05
CA VAL A 80 4.18 17.26 -2.47
C VAL A 80 4.84 18.34 -3.30
N THR A 81 5.62 17.93 -4.29
CA THR A 81 6.17 18.85 -5.29
C THR A 81 5.80 18.40 -6.70
N ARG A 82 5.57 19.38 -7.56
CA ARG A 82 5.46 19.25 -9.01
C ARG A 82 6.59 19.98 -9.69
N ASN A 83 7.39 19.27 -10.47
CA ASN A 83 8.58 19.84 -11.12
C ASN A 83 9.48 20.64 -10.13
N GLY A 84 9.62 20.11 -8.90
CA GLY A 84 10.40 20.72 -7.82
C GLY A 84 9.74 21.91 -7.10
N LYS A 85 8.54 22.33 -7.50
CA LYS A 85 7.78 23.39 -6.84
C LYS A 85 6.72 22.79 -5.91
N GLY A 86 6.51 23.40 -4.75
CA GLY A 86 5.45 22.97 -3.82
C GLY A 86 4.09 22.93 -4.51
N ALA A 87 3.34 21.86 -4.26
CA ALA A 87 1.98 21.66 -4.76
C ALA A 87 1.05 21.36 -3.58
N GLY A 88 -0.22 21.76 -3.70
CA GLY A 88 -1.24 21.40 -2.72
C GLY A 88 -1.47 19.89 -2.73
N ALA A 89 -1.70 19.34 -1.53
CA ALA A 89 -2.10 17.95 -1.34
C ALA A 89 -3.02 17.86 -0.13
N GLU A 90 -3.94 16.90 -0.18
CA GLU A 90 -4.88 16.62 0.91
C GLU A 90 -4.53 15.24 1.49
N PRO A 91 -3.63 15.17 2.49
CA PRO A 91 -3.33 13.91 3.14
C PRO A 91 -4.47 13.50 4.06
N ALA A 92 -4.91 12.25 3.96
CA ALA A 92 -5.90 11.64 4.85
C ALA A 92 -5.29 10.40 5.50
N TYR A 93 -5.23 10.37 6.83
CA TYR A 93 -4.71 9.23 7.58
C TYR A 93 -5.86 8.45 8.22
N ASP A 94 -5.90 7.15 7.94
CA ASP A 94 -6.80 6.21 8.60
C ASP A 94 -6.03 5.40 9.65
N ALA A 95 -6.20 5.74 10.93
CA ALA A 95 -5.57 5.03 12.04
C ALA A 95 -6.05 3.58 12.16
N ALA A 96 -7.28 3.27 11.73
CA ALA A 96 -7.82 1.92 11.78
C ALA A 96 -7.18 0.99 10.75
N THR A 97 -6.54 1.51 9.70
CA THR A 97 -5.81 0.72 8.70
C THR A 97 -4.32 1.09 8.59
N GLN A 98 -3.86 2.10 9.34
CA GLN A 98 -2.51 2.69 9.25
C GLN A 98 -2.15 3.06 7.81
N MET A 99 -3.13 3.62 7.10
CA MET A 99 -3.01 4.00 5.72
C MET A 99 -2.99 5.53 5.61
N LEU A 100 -2.00 6.05 4.89
CA LEU A 100 -1.94 7.46 4.51
C LEU A 100 -2.28 7.59 3.03
N ALA A 101 -3.40 8.26 2.72
CA ALA A 101 -3.82 8.58 1.37
C ALA A 101 -3.38 10.01 1.00
N ILE A 102 -2.79 10.18 -0.19
CA ILE A 102 -2.39 11.49 -0.73
C ILE A 102 -2.90 11.61 -2.16
N THR A 103 -3.73 12.63 -2.44
CA THR A 103 -4.27 12.87 -3.78
C THR A 103 -3.54 14.03 -4.47
N VAL A 104 -3.14 13.81 -5.73
CA VAL A 104 -2.51 14.81 -6.59
C VAL A 104 -3.27 14.88 -7.93
N ILE A 105 -4.08 15.92 -8.10
CA ILE A 105 -5.04 16.08 -9.22
C ILE A 105 -4.45 16.84 -10.40
N ASP A 106 -4.85 16.54 -11.65
CA ASP A 106 -4.43 17.26 -12.86
C ASP A 106 -2.92 17.21 -13.16
N VAL A 107 -2.28 16.05 -12.99
CA VAL A 107 -0.88 15.86 -13.42
C VAL A 107 -0.84 15.69 -14.94
N LYS A 108 -0.03 16.49 -15.64
CA LYS A 108 0.19 16.36 -17.08
C LYS A 108 1.32 15.38 -17.39
N PRO A 109 1.33 14.73 -18.58
CA PRO A 109 2.35 13.75 -18.95
C PRO A 109 3.80 14.24 -18.83
N ASN A 110 4.07 15.52 -19.01
CA ASN A 110 5.43 16.09 -18.94
C ASN A 110 5.86 16.50 -17.52
N GLU A 111 5.02 16.32 -16.51
CA GLU A 111 5.31 16.72 -15.14
C GLU A 111 5.87 15.55 -14.32
N ARG A 112 6.80 15.87 -13.43
CA ARG A 112 7.23 14.99 -12.34
C ARG A 112 6.49 15.36 -11.07
N VAL A 113 6.02 14.35 -10.34
CA VAL A 113 5.49 14.47 -8.97
C VAL A 113 6.46 13.81 -8.00
N ALA A 114 6.73 14.44 -6.86
CA ALA A 114 7.37 13.79 -5.72
C ALA A 114 6.54 13.98 -4.46
N VAL A 115 6.20 12.88 -3.80
CA VAL A 115 5.51 12.82 -2.51
C VAL A 115 6.54 12.41 -1.47
N ALA A 116 6.93 13.35 -0.62
CA ALA A 116 7.81 13.11 0.52
C ALA A 116 6.95 12.95 1.77
N VAL A 117 7.17 11.84 2.49
CA VAL A 117 6.48 11.51 3.74
C VAL A 117 7.54 11.32 4.82
N THR A 118 7.41 12.04 5.92
CA THR A 118 8.37 12.00 7.03
C THR A 118 7.64 11.77 8.34
N ALA A 119 8.09 10.79 9.12
CA ALA A 119 7.57 10.51 10.44
C ALA A 119 7.62 11.77 11.32
N THR A 120 6.55 12.02 12.07
CA THR A 120 6.53 13.12 13.04
C THR A 120 7.44 12.80 14.24
N ASN A 121 7.51 11.53 14.62
CA ASN A 121 8.35 11.01 15.71
C ASN A 121 8.81 9.59 15.35
N GLY A 122 10.09 9.28 15.52
CA GLY A 122 10.62 7.92 15.36
C GLY A 122 10.62 7.42 13.91
N GLU A 123 10.27 6.14 13.72
CA GLU A 123 10.20 5.50 12.41
C GLU A 123 8.89 5.79 11.68
N LEU A 124 8.89 5.73 10.35
CA LEU A 124 7.70 5.94 9.54
C LEU A 124 6.81 4.70 9.47
N LEU A 125 7.39 3.49 9.55
CA LEU A 125 6.61 2.26 9.66
C LEU A 125 5.84 2.26 10.98
N ALA A 126 4.56 1.90 10.91
CA ALA A 126 3.76 1.70 12.09
C ALA A 126 4.27 0.47 12.86
N THR A 127 4.54 0.65 14.14
CA THR A 127 5.08 -0.40 15.02
C THR A 127 4.01 -1.12 15.85
N GLU A 128 2.74 -0.73 15.71
CA GLU A 128 1.66 -1.37 16.46
C GLU A 128 1.41 -2.79 15.95
N ASP A 129 1.29 -3.73 16.88
CA ASP A 129 0.95 -5.11 16.56
C ASP A 129 -0.51 -5.23 16.11
N ARG A 130 -0.69 -5.45 14.81
CA ARG A 130 -2.01 -5.53 14.13
C ARG A 130 -2.61 -6.93 14.12
N ARG A 131 -1.90 -7.95 14.63
CA ARG A 131 -2.32 -9.36 14.50
C ARG A 131 -3.70 -9.62 15.10
N VAL A 132 -3.98 -9.05 16.29
CA VAL A 132 -5.30 -9.15 16.94
C VAL A 132 -6.40 -8.54 16.07
N ALA A 133 -6.19 -7.32 15.57
CA ALA A 133 -7.17 -6.63 14.75
C ALA A 133 -7.43 -7.38 13.43
N GLU A 134 -6.38 -7.93 12.83
CA GLU A 134 -6.48 -8.69 11.58
C GLU A 134 -7.21 -10.02 11.78
N VAL A 135 -6.91 -10.77 12.84
CA VAL A 135 -7.69 -11.97 13.18
C VAL A 135 -9.16 -11.64 13.38
N ARG A 136 -9.49 -10.58 14.13
CA ARG A 136 -10.89 -10.15 14.33
C ARG A 136 -11.59 -9.78 13.02
N ARG A 137 -10.88 -9.09 12.12
CA ARG A 137 -11.39 -8.76 10.77
C ARG A 137 -11.71 -10.02 9.97
N LEU A 138 -10.81 -11.01 9.98
CA LEU A 138 -11.01 -12.31 9.32
C LEU A 138 -12.18 -13.08 9.93
N LEU A 139 -12.27 -13.15 11.27
CA LEU A 139 -13.39 -13.80 11.96
C LEU A 139 -14.73 -13.16 11.59
N HIS A 140 -14.78 -11.84 11.44
CA HIS A 140 -15.98 -11.15 10.97
C HIS A 140 -16.38 -11.61 9.56
N ALA A 141 -15.41 -11.65 8.62
CA ALA A 141 -15.63 -12.03 7.23
C ALA A 141 -15.94 -13.53 7.01
N PHE A 142 -15.46 -14.40 7.90
CA PHE A 142 -15.64 -15.85 7.75
C PHE A 142 -17.08 -16.28 7.99
N ARG A 143 -17.52 -17.25 7.19
CA ARG A 143 -18.74 -18.03 7.48
C ARG A 143 -18.40 -19.13 8.48
N LEU A 144 -18.53 -18.82 9.76
CA LEU A 144 -18.34 -19.72 10.90
C LEU A 144 -19.47 -19.53 11.90
N GLU A 145 -19.74 -20.56 12.70
CA GLU A 145 -20.65 -20.45 13.83
C GLU A 145 -20.16 -19.38 14.82
N SER A 146 -21.10 -18.61 15.39
CA SER A 146 -20.78 -17.52 16.32
C SER A 146 -19.96 -18.01 17.51
N MET A 147 -20.22 -19.22 18.00
CA MET A 147 -19.45 -19.83 19.09
C MET A 147 -18.00 -20.09 18.69
N THR A 148 -17.75 -20.62 17.49
CA THR A 148 -16.38 -20.83 16.99
C THR A 148 -15.62 -19.51 16.86
N LYS A 149 -16.27 -18.45 16.36
CA LYS A 149 -15.65 -17.11 16.28
C LYS A 149 -15.31 -16.57 17.67
N TRP A 150 -16.25 -16.67 18.60
CA TRP A 150 -16.05 -16.22 19.98
C TRP A 150 -14.92 -16.98 20.68
N GLN A 151 -14.81 -18.29 20.45
CA GLN A 151 -13.78 -19.10 21.07
C GLN A 151 -12.39 -18.79 20.50
N ILE A 152 -12.27 -18.61 19.17
CA ILE A 152 -11.01 -18.15 18.57
C ILE A 152 -10.61 -16.77 19.10
N ASP A 153 -11.55 -15.82 19.20
CA ASP A 153 -11.27 -14.47 19.75
C ASP A 153 -10.86 -14.52 21.23
N SER A 154 -11.49 -15.40 22.02
CA SER A 154 -11.16 -15.58 23.44
C SER A 154 -9.78 -16.22 23.64
N ASP A 155 -9.41 -17.16 22.76
CA ASP A 155 -8.13 -17.88 22.81
C ASP A 155 -6.99 -17.11 22.11
N LEU A 156 -7.24 -15.90 21.58
CA LEU A 156 -6.25 -15.08 20.87
C LEU A 156 -4.93 -14.90 21.63
N PRO A 157 -4.90 -14.60 22.95
CA PRO A 157 -3.65 -14.48 23.69
C PRO A 157 -2.79 -15.75 23.61
N GLN A 158 -3.39 -16.93 23.75
CA GLN A 158 -2.71 -18.23 23.67
C GLN A 158 -2.32 -18.58 22.24
N LEU A 159 -3.13 -18.20 21.25
CA LEU A 159 -2.80 -18.39 19.84
C LEU A 159 -1.61 -17.51 19.42
N LEU A 160 -1.50 -16.29 19.96
CA LEU A 160 -0.39 -15.37 19.70
C LEU A 160 0.89 -15.78 20.43
N SER A 161 0.79 -16.35 21.63
CA SER A 161 1.94 -16.86 22.39
C SER A 161 2.41 -18.25 21.92
N GLY A 162 1.61 -18.94 21.10
CA GLY A 162 1.88 -20.31 20.64
C GLY A 162 1.49 -21.40 21.64
N GLU A 163 0.90 -21.05 22.78
CA GLU A 163 0.33 -22.00 23.74
C GLU A 163 -0.91 -22.73 23.20
N ALA A 164 -1.56 -22.14 22.18
CA ALA A 164 -2.66 -22.73 21.46
C ALA A 164 -2.40 -22.82 19.95
N THR A 165 -3.14 -23.72 19.29
CA THR A 165 -3.07 -23.94 17.84
C THR A 165 -4.47 -23.88 17.22
N LEU A 166 -4.55 -23.35 16.00
CA LEU A 166 -5.79 -23.28 15.21
C LEU A 166 -6.35 -24.67 14.85
N ALA A 167 -5.54 -25.73 14.90
CA ALA A 167 -5.97 -27.09 14.58
C ALA A 167 -7.10 -27.63 15.48
N ARG A 168 -7.41 -26.95 16.60
CA ARG A 168 -8.50 -27.30 17.51
C ARG A 168 -9.89 -26.81 17.05
N TYR A 169 -9.96 -25.99 16.00
CA TYR A 169 -11.22 -25.45 15.49
C TYR A 169 -11.59 -26.07 14.15
N ALA A 170 -12.89 -26.23 13.91
CA ALA A 170 -13.41 -26.68 12.62
C ALA A 170 -13.32 -25.53 11.59
N LEU A 171 -12.18 -25.42 10.92
CA LEU A 171 -11.89 -24.42 9.90
C LEU A 171 -11.67 -25.09 8.54
N THR A 172 -12.00 -24.38 7.46
CA THR A 172 -11.54 -24.80 6.13
C THR A 172 -10.03 -24.55 6.00
N PRO A 173 -9.32 -25.24 5.09
CA PRO A 173 -7.90 -25.00 4.86
C PRO A 173 -7.57 -23.53 4.58
N GLY A 174 -8.42 -22.83 3.82
CA GLY A 174 -8.23 -21.41 3.51
C GLY A 174 -8.41 -20.50 4.73
N GLN A 175 -9.39 -20.79 5.60
CA GLN A 175 -9.58 -20.04 6.85
C GLN A 175 -8.42 -20.25 7.80
N GLN A 176 -7.96 -21.50 7.92
CA GLN A 176 -6.81 -21.84 8.76
C GLN A 176 -5.54 -21.15 8.26
N GLN A 177 -5.27 -21.17 6.96
CA GLN A 177 -4.11 -20.50 6.37
C GLN A 177 -4.14 -18.99 6.59
N ALA A 178 -5.29 -18.34 6.35
CA ALA A 178 -5.43 -16.90 6.55
C ALA A 178 -5.22 -16.49 8.01
N LEU A 179 -5.77 -17.25 8.97
CA LEU A 179 -5.55 -16.99 10.39
C LEU A 179 -4.10 -17.26 10.81
N HIS A 180 -3.43 -18.27 10.24
CA HIS A 180 -2.00 -18.50 10.47
C HIS A 180 -1.15 -17.29 10.03
N HIS A 181 -1.39 -16.75 8.83
CA HIS A 181 -0.70 -15.55 8.37
C HIS A 181 -0.97 -14.35 9.28
N ALA A 182 -2.23 -14.15 9.69
CA ALA A 182 -2.58 -13.07 10.59
C ALA A 182 -1.92 -13.19 11.98
N LEU A 183 -1.76 -14.40 12.50
CA LEU A 183 -1.10 -14.66 13.80
C LEU A 183 0.43 -14.60 13.74
N ALA A 184 1.03 -14.92 12.60
CA ALA A 184 2.47 -14.78 12.39
C ALA A 184 2.88 -13.30 12.29
N GLY A 185 1.99 -12.45 11.77
CA GLY A 185 2.32 -11.06 11.41
C GLY A 185 3.11 -11.00 10.10
N THR A 186 3.51 -9.79 9.72
CA THR A 186 4.46 -9.61 8.61
C THR A 186 5.86 -9.84 9.13
N GLU A 187 6.48 -10.97 8.78
CA GLU A 187 7.91 -11.19 9.03
C GLU A 187 8.71 -10.11 8.30
N THR A 188 9.24 -9.14 9.05
CA THR A 188 10.29 -8.25 8.54
C THR A 188 11.58 -9.05 8.57
N THR A 189 11.85 -9.83 7.52
CA THR A 189 13.19 -10.37 7.32
C THR A 189 14.11 -9.20 6.98
N VAL A 190 14.92 -8.78 7.94
CA VAL A 190 16.00 -7.79 7.80
C VAL A 190 17.19 -8.43 7.08
#